data_AF-Q7MSQ4-F1
#
_entry.id   AF-Q7MSQ4-F1
#
_cell.length_a   1.000
_cell.length_b   1.000
_cell.length_c   1.000
_cell.angle_alpha   90.00
_cell.angle_beta   90.00
_cell.angle_gamma   90.00
#
_symmetry.space_group_name_H-M   'P 1'
#
loop_
_entity.id
_entity.type
_entity.pdbx_description
1 polymer ?
#
loop_
_entity_poly.entity_id
_entity_poly.type
_entity_poly.pdbx_seq_one_letter_code
_entity_poly.pdbx_strand_id
1 'polypeptide(L)'
;MINAIGGSSNLAIFQKHLGSLTPSNEPENPVLERSSSLKGDSAEFDTKRLEIEAFSQGIKGANEFIGALQSADVALKKMGKEGENLAWIHQSLQDPLMDSSTQEALKEQLQESQEKISSLAQNSSFMGKKLFDRELVNEVGGERFSLSLQDPSSLGEESMSYIEGKRVEISQTLSKVSEAISKGNSTPNPNNYNFEEFDASAFMKLF
;
A
#
# COMPACT_ATOMS: atom_id res chain seq x y z
N MET A 1 20.94 53.14 -22.74
CA MET A 1 22.38 52.85 -22.71
C MET A 1 22.66 52.02 -21.47
N ILE A 2 22.95 50.73 -21.61
CA ILE A 2 23.42 49.87 -20.50
C ILE A 2 24.89 49.60 -20.80
N ASN A 3 25.78 50.12 -19.95
CA ASN A 3 27.19 49.76 -19.97
C ASN A 3 27.44 48.67 -18.94
N ALA A 4 28.13 47.63 -19.39
CA ALA A 4 28.76 46.60 -18.60
C ALA A 4 29.98 47.15 -17.83
N ILE A 5 30.39 46.41 -16.79
CA ILE A 5 31.75 45.92 -16.50
C ILE A 5 31.86 45.68 -14.98
N GLY A 6 32.39 44.52 -14.58
CA GLY A 6 32.91 44.39 -13.21
C GLY A 6 33.04 42.97 -12.62
N GLY A 7 33.17 41.91 -13.42
CA GLY A 7 33.57 40.60 -12.90
C GLY A 7 35.07 40.55 -12.66
N SER A 8 35.53 40.50 -11.40
CA SER A 8 36.96 40.27 -11.04
C SER A 8 37.19 39.92 -9.55
N SER A 9 36.32 39.13 -8.90
CA SER A 9 36.54 38.75 -7.48
C SER A 9 36.81 37.26 -7.23
N ASN A 10 36.49 36.36 -8.18
CA ASN A 10 36.51 34.92 -7.89
C ASN A 10 37.71 34.17 -8.50
N LEU A 11 38.46 34.78 -9.43
CA LEU A 11 39.62 34.16 -10.06
C LEU A 11 40.93 34.30 -9.23
N ALA A 12 41.00 35.32 -8.36
CA ALA A 12 42.17 35.56 -7.51
C ALA A 12 42.28 34.58 -6.32
N ILE A 13 41.17 33.94 -5.94
CA ILE A 13 41.14 32.97 -4.84
C ILE A 13 41.65 31.59 -5.31
N PHE A 14 41.39 31.22 -6.56
CA PHE A 14 41.84 29.95 -7.13
C PHE A 14 43.35 29.87 -7.43
N GLN A 15 44.02 31.01 -7.63
CA GLN A 15 45.47 31.02 -7.91
C GLN A 15 46.36 30.92 -6.65
N LYS A 16 45.82 31.15 -5.45
CA LYS A 16 46.61 31.13 -4.21
C LYS A 16 46.88 29.73 -3.66
N HIS A 17 46.19 28.70 -4.15
CA HIS A 17 46.32 27.32 -3.64
C HIS A 17 47.11 26.35 -4.54
N LEU A 18 47.62 26.80 -5.71
CA LEU A 18 48.40 25.97 -6.64
C LEU A 18 49.93 26.23 -6.56
N GLY A 19 50.38 27.01 -5.58
CA GLY A 19 51.75 27.52 -5.49
C GLY A 19 52.78 26.63 -4.76
N SER A 20 52.66 25.30 -4.80
CA SER A 20 53.73 24.43 -4.28
C SER A 20 53.83 23.11 -5.03
N LEU A 21 54.30 23.17 -6.28
CA LEU A 21 54.87 22.01 -6.98
C LEU A 21 56.28 22.39 -7.43
N THR A 22 57.28 21.95 -6.66
CA THR A 22 58.66 21.84 -7.13
C THR A 22 58.81 20.54 -7.93
N PRO A 23 59.52 20.54 -9.08
CA PRO A 23 59.76 19.33 -9.85
C PRO A 23 61.01 18.62 -9.34
N SER A 24 60.92 17.32 -9.06
CA SER A 24 62.09 16.46 -8.87
C SER A 24 61.94 15.17 -9.69
N ASN A 25 62.70 15.15 -10.78
CA ASN A 25 63.22 14.09 -11.64
C ASN A 25 62.95 12.60 -11.27
N GLU A 26 62.25 11.90 -12.18
CA GLU A 26 62.47 10.56 -12.81
C GLU A 26 63.44 9.51 -12.19
N PRO A 27 63.25 8.17 -12.43
CA PRO A 27 62.87 7.61 -13.74
C PRO A 27 61.84 6.45 -13.78
N GLU A 28 61.31 6.30 -14.99
CA GLU A 28 60.49 5.20 -15.50
C GLU A 28 61.11 3.81 -15.33
N ASN A 29 60.27 2.81 -15.06
CA ASN A 29 60.29 1.50 -15.74
C ASN A 29 58.99 0.72 -15.47
N PRO A 30 58.62 -0.26 -16.33
CA PRO A 30 57.25 -0.40 -16.80
C PRO A 30 56.64 -1.78 -16.46
N VAL A 31 55.37 -1.93 -16.88
CA VAL A 31 54.64 -3.20 -17.07
C VAL A 31 54.18 -3.91 -15.79
N LEU A 32 52.86 -3.91 -15.56
CA LEU A 32 52.05 -5.13 -15.65
C LEU A 32 50.57 -4.83 -15.40
N GLU A 33 49.78 -5.31 -16.36
CA GLU A 33 48.32 -5.39 -16.36
C GLU A 33 47.73 -5.73 -15.00
N ARG A 34 46.67 -5.00 -14.62
CA ARG A 34 45.50 -5.58 -13.92
C ARG A 34 44.29 -4.68 -14.10
N SER A 35 43.88 -4.47 -15.35
CA SER A 35 42.50 -4.13 -15.65
C SER A 35 41.67 -5.42 -15.70
N SER A 36 41.32 -5.96 -14.53
CA SER A 36 40.27 -6.96 -14.44
C SER A 36 39.71 -7.00 -13.03
N SER A 37 38.39 -6.88 -12.94
CA SER A 37 37.54 -7.12 -11.76
C SER A 37 37.22 -5.92 -10.86
N LEU A 38 36.47 -4.96 -11.43
CA LEU A 38 35.41 -4.24 -10.71
C LEU A 38 34.08 -4.53 -11.42
N LYS A 39 33.53 -5.73 -11.19
CA LYS A 39 32.21 -6.12 -11.71
C LYS A 39 31.31 -6.80 -10.66
N GLY A 40 31.79 -6.92 -9.41
CA GLY A 40 31.07 -7.59 -8.32
C GLY A 40 30.07 -6.69 -7.57
N ASP A 41 30.44 -5.45 -7.27
CA ASP A 41 29.66 -4.63 -6.32
C ASP A 41 28.41 -3.97 -6.91
N SER A 42 28.39 -3.67 -8.22
CA SER A 42 27.24 -3.02 -8.86
C SER A 42 26.04 -3.96 -8.92
N ALA A 43 26.26 -5.23 -9.27
CA ALA A 43 25.16 -6.19 -9.44
C ALA A 43 24.49 -6.55 -8.11
N GLU A 44 25.27 -6.66 -7.02
CA GLU A 44 24.73 -6.92 -5.69
C GLU A 44 23.96 -5.71 -5.13
N PHE A 45 24.47 -4.49 -5.37
CA PHE A 45 23.78 -3.26 -4.99
C PHE A 45 22.46 -3.07 -5.76
N ASP A 46 22.46 -3.33 -7.07
CA ASP A 46 21.26 -3.28 -7.91
C ASP A 46 20.22 -4.31 -7.48
N THR A 47 20.66 -5.52 -7.08
CA THR A 47 19.78 -6.58 -6.57
C THR A 47 19.12 -6.17 -5.25
N LYS A 48 19.89 -5.68 -4.27
CA LYS A 48 19.34 -5.19 -2.99
C LYS A 48 18.37 -4.03 -3.18
N ARG A 49 18.64 -3.14 -4.15
CA ARG A 49 17.72 -2.04 -4.48
C ARG A 49 16.40 -2.56 -5.03
N LEU A 50 16.43 -3.53 -5.94
CA LEU A 50 15.22 -4.16 -6.47
C LEU A 50 14.42 -4.87 -5.36
N GLU A 51 15.09 -5.55 -4.43
CA GLU A 51 14.45 -6.20 -3.27
C GLU A 51 13.77 -5.18 -2.36
N ILE A 52 14.43 -4.05 -2.04
CA ILE A 52 13.86 -2.97 -1.23
C ILE A 52 12.66 -2.33 -1.93
N GLU A 53 12.75 -2.10 -3.25
CA GLU A 53 11.64 -1.54 -4.03
C GLU A 53 10.45 -2.49 -4.05
N ALA A 54 10.66 -3.79 -4.30
CA ALA A 54 9.62 -4.81 -4.29
C ALA A 54 8.94 -4.92 -2.91
N PHE A 55 9.75 -4.94 -1.84
CA PHE A 55 9.24 -4.95 -0.47
C PHE A 55 8.39 -3.71 -0.16
N SER A 56 8.89 -2.52 -0.51
CA SER A 56 8.18 -1.25 -0.27
C SER A 56 6.85 -1.19 -1.01
N GLN A 57 6.80 -1.68 -2.26
CA GLN A 57 5.57 -1.78 -3.02
C GLN A 57 4.59 -2.80 -2.41
N GLY A 58 5.08 -3.94 -1.93
CA GLY A 58 4.27 -4.94 -1.22
C GLY A 58 3.60 -4.38 0.03
N ILE A 59 4.36 -3.67 0.88
CA ILE A 59 3.82 -3.02 2.08
C ILE A 59 2.80 -1.93 1.73
N LYS A 60 3.08 -1.13 0.69
CA LYS A 60 2.13 -0.12 0.22
C LYS A 60 0.83 -0.77 -0.27
N GLY A 61 0.94 -1.82 -1.08
CA GLY A 61 -0.21 -2.60 -1.54
C GLY A 61 -1.03 -3.16 -0.38
N ALA A 62 -0.38 -3.76 0.62
CA ALA A 62 -1.03 -4.29 1.81
C ALA A 62 -1.80 -3.19 2.58
N ASN A 63 -1.19 -2.02 2.77
CA ASN A 63 -1.83 -0.89 3.45
C ASN A 63 -3.03 -0.34 2.67
N GLU A 64 -2.93 -0.24 1.34
CA GLU A 64 -4.05 0.15 0.49
C GLU A 64 -5.21 -0.85 0.58
N PHE A 65 -4.90 -2.15 0.59
CA PHE A 65 -5.90 -3.20 0.71
C PHE A 65 -6.59 -3.18 2.08
N ILE A 66 -5.82 -3.07 3.17
CA ILE A 66 -6.35 -2.92 4.53
C ILE A 66 -7.27 -1.69 4.61
N GLY A 67 -6.84 -0.54 4.09
CA GLY A 67 -7.64 0.68 4.07
C GLY A 67 -8.93 0.55 3.27
N ALA A 68 -8.89 -0.15 2.13
CA ALA A 68 -10.08 -0.45 1.34
C ALA A 68 -11.06 -1.36 2.11
N LEU A 69 -10.57 -2.43 2.75
CA LEU A 69 -11.38 -3.34 3.55
C LEU A 69 -12.02 -2.66 4.77
N GLN A 70 -11.26 -1.81 5.48
CA GLN A 70 -11.79 -1.02 6.60
C GLN A 70 -12.85 -0.01 6.14
N SER A 71 -12.63 0.65 5.00
CA SER A 71 -13.61 1.56 4.42
C SER A 71 -14.89 0.82 4.02
N ALA A 72 -14.77 -0.40 3.48
CA ALA A 72 -15.89 -1.26 3.15
C ALA A 72 -16.65 -1.72 4.40
N ASP A 73 -15.97 -2.13 5.47
CA ASP A 73 -16.62 -2.52 6.74
C ASP A 73 -17.42 -1.36 7.34
N VAL A 74 -16.87 -0.13 7.29
CA VAL A 74 -17.59 1.07 7.75
C VAL A 74 -18.85 1.32 6.91
N ALA A 75 -18.77 1.16 5.58
CA ALA A 75 -19.92 1.30 4.70
C ALA A 75 -20.99 0.25 5.00
N LEU A 76 -20.60 -1.03 5.07
CA LEU A 76 -21.48 -2.15 5.43
C LEU A 76 -22.11 -1.97 6.81
N LYS A 77 -21.37 -1.44 7.79
CA LYS A 77 -21.91 -1.12 9.12
C LYS A 77 -22.99 -0.05 9.08
N LYS A 78 -22.85 0.97 8.22
CA LYS A 78 -23.89 1.99 8.03
C LYS A 78 -25.12 1.39 7.34
N MET A 79 -24.92 0.58 6.32
CA MET A 79 -26.00 -0.12 5.62
C MET A 79 -26.77 -1.07 6.56
N GLY A 80 -26.06 -1.79 7.42
CA GLY A 80 -26.69 -2.70 8.40
C GLY A 80 -27.68 -1.98 9.32
N LYS A 81 -27.38 -0.74 9.73
CA LYS A 81 -28.32 0.07 10.53
C LYS A 81 -29.58 0.44 9.75
N GLU A 82 -29.44 0.77 8.47
CA GLU A 82 -30.61 1.03 7.61
C GLU A 82 -31.40 -0.26 7.35
N GLY A 83 -30.73 -1.40 7.25
CA GLY A 83 -31.42 -2.68 7.06
C GLY A 83 -32.13 -3.20 8.31
N GLU A 84 -31.67 -2.87 9.52
CA GLU A 84 -32.46 -3.06 10.76
C GLU A 84 -33.79 -2.28 10.70
N ASN A 85 -33.77 -1.05 10.16
CA ASN A 85 -34.98 -0.26 9.93
C ASN A 85 -35.90 -0.92 8.90
N LEU A 86 -35.35 -1.44 7.79
CA LEU A 86 -36.11 -2.20 6.81
C LEU A 86 -36.80 -3.44 7.41
N ALA A 87 -36.09 -4.20 8.24
CA ALA A 87 -36.64 -5.38 8.90
C ALA A 87 -37.83 -5.01 9.81
N TRP A 88 -37.72 -3.91 10.55
CA TRP A 88 -38.81 -3.38 11.36
C TRP A 88 -40.02 -2.97 10.50
N ILE A 89 -39.80 -2.23 9.40
CA ILE A 89 -40.87 -1.81 8.47
C ILE A 89 -41.59 -3.03 7.87
N HIS A 90 -40.84 -4.03 7.40
CA HIS A 90 -41.41 -5.26 6.86
C HIS A 90 -42.28 -6.00 7.89
N GLN A 91 -41.85 -6.04 9.16
CA GLN A 91 -42.63 -6.64 10.23
C GLN A 91 -43.90 -5.84 10.53
N SER A 92 -43.82 -4.51 10.52
CA SER A 92 -44.99 -3.64 10.74
C SER A 92 -46.01 -3.76 9.61
N LEU A 93 -45.57 -3.88 8.36
CA LEU A 93 -46.44 -4.05 7.18
C LEU A 93 -47.22 -5.37 7.17
N GLN A 94 -46.88 -6.33 8.03
CA GLN A 94 -47.62 -7.58 8.17
C GLN A 94 -48.84 -7.46 9.11
N ASP A 95 -49.02 -6.34 9.82
CA ASP A 95 -50.17 -6.12 10.70
C ASP A 95 -51.48 -5.97 9.87
N PRO A 96 -52.43 -6.92 9.97
CA PRO A 96 -53.66 -6.89 9.20
C PRO A 96 -54.66 -5.82 9.66
N LEU A 97 -54.44 -5.20 10.82
CA LEU A 97 -55.29 -4.12 11.34
C LEU A 97 -54.78 -2.72 10.98
N MET A 98 -53.68 -2.64 10.23
CA MET A 98 -53.07 -1.36 9.88
C MET A 98 -53.93 -0.58 8.88
N ASP A 99 -54.11 0.71 9.16
CA ASP A 99 -54.83 1.60 8.26
C ASP A 99 -54.01 1.93 7.00
N SER A 100 -54.72 2.30 5.93
CA SER A 100 -54.11 2.56 4.63
C SER A 100 -53.13 3.73 4.64
N SER A 101 -53.36 4.77 5.46
CA SER A 101 -52.48 5.94 5.50
C SER A 101 -51.14 5.62 6.18
N THR A 102 -51.17 4.82 7.26
CA THR A 102 -49.95 4.31 7.90
C THR A 102 -49.22 3.33 6.98
N GLN A 103 -49.95 2.49 6.25
CA GLN A 103 -49.34 1.57 5.29
C GLN A 103 -48.60 2.31 4.16
N GLU A 104 -49.17 3.41 3.64
CA GLU A 104 -48.52 4.25 2.62
C GLU A 104 -47.25 4.92 3.17
N ALA A 105 -47.31 5.51 4.37
CA ALA A 105 -46.14 6.13 5.00
C ALA A 105 -44.99 5.13 5.23
N LEU A 106 -45.30 3.90 5.64
CA LEU A 106 -44.29 2.85 5.82
C LEU A 106 -43.67 2.38 4.49
N LYS A 107 -44.45 2.35 3.40
CA LYS A 107 -43.91 2.06 2.07
C LYS A 107 -42.97 3.15 1.57
N GLU A 108 -43.27 4.41 1.84
CA GLU A 108 -42.37 5.53 1.54
C GLU A 108 -41.06 5.39 2.33
N GLN A 109 -41.13 5.12 3.63
CA GLN A 109 -39.94 4.87 4.46
C GLN A 109 -39.13 3.65 4.01
N LEU A 110 -39.79 2.60 3.51
CA LEU A 110 -39.14 1.42 2.94
C LEU A 110 -38.29 1.82 1.73
N GLN A 111 -38.90 2.58 0.80
CA GLN A 111 -38.23 3.06 -0.40
C GLN A 111 -37.05 3.97 -0.03
N GLU A 112 -37.24 4.94 0.87
CA GLU A 112 -36.16 5.82 1.32
C GLU A 112 -34.99 5.04 1.93
N SER A 113 -35.27 4.02 2.74
CA SER A 113 -34.24 3.22 3.39
C SER A 113 -33.49 2.35 2.37
N GLN A 114 -34.18 1.79 1.37
CA GLN A 114 -33.55 1.07 0.25
C GLN A 114 -32.66 1.99 -0.59
N GLU A 115 -33.14 3.19 -0.91
CA GLU A 115 -32.37 4.20 -1.64
C GLU A 115 -31.14 4.65 -0.84
N LYS A 116 -31.25 4.79 0.49
CA LYS A 116 -30.10 5.09 1.36
C LYS A 116 -29.05 3.99 1.30
N ILE A 117 -29.44 2.71 1.38
CA ILE A 117 -28.49 1.59 1.27
C ILE A 117 -27.79 1.61 -0.09
N SER A 118 -28.55 1.76 -1.19
CA SER A 118 -27.97 1.84 -2.53
C SER A 118 -27.04 3.05 -2.66
N SER A 119 -27.44 4.23 -2.16
CA SER A 119 -26.60 5.42 -2.20
C SER A 119 -25.30 5.27 -1.40
N LEU A 120 -25.33 4.55 -0.27
CA LEU A 120 -24.14 4.23 0.50
C LEU A 120 -23.21 3.32 -0.31
N ALA A 121 -23.73 2.32 -1.01
CA ALA A 121 -22.94 1.41 -1.83
C ALA A 121 -22.29 2.17 -2.99
N GLN A 122 -23.08 2.96 -3.69
CA GLN A 122 -22.63 3.77 -4.82
C GLN A 122 -21.61 4.82 -4.39
N ASN A 123 -21.78 5.48 -3.25
CA ASN A 123 -20.85 6.55 -2.82
C ASN A 123 -19.60 6.03 -2.10
N SER A 124 -19.57 4.76 -1.71
CA SER A 124 -18.44 4.15 -1.03
C SER A 124 -17.27 3.94 -1.97
N SER A 125 -16.17 4.65 -1.70
CA SER A 125 -14.94 4.56 -2.47
C SER A 125 -13.71 4.70 -1.58
N PHE A 126 -12.61 4.11 -2.02
CA PHE A 126 -11.30 4.26 -1.42
C PHE A 126 -10.30 4.64 -2.50
N MET A 127 -9.54 5.71 -2.28
CA MET A 127 -8.60 6.29 -3.26
C MET A 127 -9.24 6.53 -4.65
N GLY A 128 -10.48 7.05 -4.66
CA GLY A 128 -11.23 7.35 -5.89
C GLY A 128 -11.80 6.13 -6.62
N LYS A 129 -11.59 4.91 -6.10
CA LYS A 129 -12.14 3.68 -6.68
C LYS A 129 -13.31 3.18 -5.85
N LYS A 130 -14.40 2.75 -6.50
CA LYS A 130 -15.58 2.14 -5.83
C LYS A 130 -15.15 0.93 -5.01
N LEU A 131 -15.90 0.61 -3.95
CA LEU A 131 -15.67 -0.56 -3.10
C LEU A 131 -16.60 -1.73 -3.43
N PHE A 132 -17.83 -1.43 -3.84
CA PHE A 132 -18.87 -2.40 -4.20
C PHE A 132 -18.87 -2.70 -5.70
N ASP A 133 -19.54 -3.78 -6.07
CA ASP A 133 -19.64 -4.37 -7.40
C ASP A 133 -18.29 -4.68 -8.04
N ARG A 134 -17.34 -5.13 -7.22
CA ARG A 134 -15.99 -5.45 -7.65
C ARG A 134 -15.31 -6.45 -6.72
N GLU A 135 -14.24 -7.02 -7.24
CA GLU A 135 -13.28 -7.78 -6.46
C GLU A 135 -12.15 -6.85 -5.97
N LEU A 136 -11.85 -6.94 -4.68
CA LEU A 136 -10.70 -6.33 -4.03
C LEU A 136 -9.62 -7.40 -3.91
N VAL A 137 -8.44 -7.17 -4.48
CA VAL A 137 -7.36 -8.17 -4.53
C VAL A 137 -6.06 -7.55 -4.05
N ASN A 138 -5.27 -8.33 -3.32
CA ASN A 138 -3.90 -8.00 -2.98
C ASN A 138 -3.03 -9.25 -2.79
N GLU A 139 -1.72 -9.08 -2.78
CA GLU A 139 -0.77 -10.14 -2.48
C GLU A 139 0.20 -9.66 -1.40
N VAL A 140 0.25 -10.39 -0.29
CA VAL A 140 1.04 -10.02 0.88
C VAL A 140 1.79 -11.25 1.36
N GLY A 141 3.13 -11.15 1.45
CA GLY A 141 3.97 -12.28 1.89
C GLY A 141 3.88 -13.52 0.98
N GLY A 142 3.58 -13.34 -0.32
CA GLY A 142 3.35 -14.43 -1.27
C GLY A 142 1.98 -15.09 -1.18
N GLU A 143 1.09 -14.63 -0.29
CA GLU A 143 -0.30 -15.07 -0.21
C GLU A 143 -1.22 -14.07 -0.91
N ARG A 144 -2.10 -14.57 -1.77
CA ARG A 144 -3.10 -13.76 -2.49
C ARG A 144 -4.40 -13.70 -1.70
N PHE A 145 -4.83 -12.49 -1.36
CA PHE A 145 -6.11 -12.20 -0.74
C PHE A 145 -7.08 -11.66 -1.77
N SER A 146 -8.33 -12.11 -1.71
CA SER A 146 -9.42 -11.60 -2.53
C SER A 146 -10.71 -11.50 -1.74
N LEU A 147 -11.48 -10.44 -1.96
CA LEU A 147 -12.80 -10.25 -1.38
C LEU A 147 -13.71 -9.52 -2.37
N SER A 148 -14.85 -10.12 -2.69
CA SER A 148 -15.86 -9.54 -3.58
C SER A 148 -17.01 -8.93 -2.79
N LEU A 149 -17.37 -7.70 -3.13
CA LEU A 149 -18.50 -6.96 -2.56
C LEU A 149 -19.49 -6.65 -3.67
N GLN A 150 -20.77 -6.95 -3.42
CA GLN A 150 -21.92 -6.64 -4.28
C GLN A 150 -22.75 -5.58 -3.57
N ASP A 151 -23.46 -4.75 -4.33
CA ASP A 151 -24.42 -3.79 -3.76
C ASP A 151 -25.51 -4.54 -2.96
N PRO A 152 -25.59 -4.36 -1.62
CA PRO A 152 -26.56 -5.08 -0.80
C PRO A 152 -28.01 -4.73 -1.13
N SER A 153 -28.30 -3.60 -1.77
CA SER A 153 -29.66 -3.23 -2.17
C SER A 153 -30.21 -4.15 -3.27
N SER A 154 -29.33 -4.80 -4.03
CA SER A 154 -29.72 -5.75 -5.08
C SER A 154 -30.18 -7.12 -4.54
N LEU A 155 -29.95 -7.40 -3.26
CA LEU A 155 -30.15 -8.72 -2.65
C LEU A 155 -31.51 -8.89 -1.95
N GLY A 156 -32.33 -7.83 -1.87
CA GLY A 156 -33.64 -7.88 -1.24
C GLY A 156 -33.59 -8.32 0.23
N GLU A 157 -34.35 -9.35 0.60
CA GLU A 157 -34.46 -9.85 1.97
C GLU A 157 -33.13 -10.44 2.51
N GLU A 158 -32.25 -10.91 1.63
CA GLU A 158 -30.95 -11.48 2.03
C GLU A 158 -29.89 -10.42 2.35
N SER A 159 -30.20 -9.14 2.09
CA SER A 159 -29.26 -8.01 2.25
C SER A 159 -28.61 -7.98 3.64
N MET A 160 -29.37 -8.22 4.70
CA MET A 160 -28.85 -8.18 6.07
C MET A 160 -27.92 -9.33 6.40
N SER A 161 -28.30 -10.56 6.05
CA SER A 161 -27.44 -11.73 6.24
C SER A 161 -26.14 -11.59 5.42
N TYR A 162 -26.25 -11.05 4.21
CA TYR A 162 -25.10 -10.72 3.37
C TYR A 162 -24.17 -9.70 4.03
N ILE A 163 -24.72 -8.58 4.52
CA ILE A 163 -23.94 -7.53 5.19
C ILE A 163 -23.19 -8.11 6.39
N GLU A 164 -23.87 -8.86 7.27
CA GLU A 164 -23.24 -9.49 8.43
C GLU A 164 -22.14 -10.48 8.02
N GLY A 165 -22.45 -11.36 7.07
CA GLY A 165 -21.49 -12.33 6.54
C GLY A 165 -20.24 -11.66 5.96
N LYS A 166 -20.41 -10.61 5.16
CA LYS A 166 -19.29 -9.86 4.57
C LYS A 166 -18.47 -9.10 5.59
N ARG A 167 -19.07 -8.56 6.65
CA ARG A 167 -18.32 -7.92 7.73
C ARG A 167 -17.45 -8.95 8.50
N VAL A 168 -17.97 -10.15 8.71
CA VAL A 168 -17.19 -11.26 9.28
C VAL A 168 -16.06 -11.68 8.35
N GLU A 169 -16.33 -11.83 7.04
CA GLU A 169 -15.32 -12.16 6.03
C GLU A 169 -14.21 -11.11 5.96
N ILE A 170 -14.55 -9.82 6.04
CA ILE A 170 -13.58 -8.71 6.09
C ILE A 170 -12.71 -8.82 7.34
N SER A 171 -13.31 -9.04 8.51
CA SER A 171 -12.58 -9.19 9.77
C SER A 171 -11.58 -10.36 9.73
N GLN A 172 -12.02 -11.49 9.19
CA GLN A 172 -11.17 -12.67 8.99
C GLN A 172 -10.04 -12.38 7.99
N THR A 173 -10.35 -11.70 6.88
CA THR A 173 -9.35 -11.34 5.85
C THR A 173 -8.31 -10.40 6.43
N LEU A 174 -8.71 -9.37 7.17
CA LEU A 174 -7.80 -8.46 7.85
C LEU A 174 -6.88 -9.19 8.84
N SER A 175 -7.42 -10.16 9.57
CA SER A 175 -6.64 -10.99 10.50
C SER A 175 -5.58 -11.82 9.76
N LYS A 176 -5.95 -12.46 8.64
CA LYS A 176 -5.02 -13.23 7.81
C LYS A 176 -3.95 -12.36 7.16
N VAL A 177 -4.33 -11.18 6.66
CA VAL A 177 -3.36 -10.19 6.12
C VAL A 177 -2.37 -9.78 7.20
N SER A 178 -2.82 -9.49 8.42
CA SER A 178 -1.93 -9.17 9.55
C SER A 178 -0.96 -10.30 9.87
N GLU A 179 -1.44 -11.55 9.82
CA GLU A 179 -0.60 -12.74 10.02
C GLU A 179 0.43 -12.88 8.89
N ALA A 180 0.04 -12.69 7.63
CA ALA A 180 0.92 -12.75 6.46
C ALA A 180 2.00 -11.67 6.50
N ILE A 181 1.67 -10.44 6.91
CA ILE A 181 2.66 -9.36 7.14
C ILE A 181 3.65 -9.77 8.22
N SER A 182 3.15 -10.35 9.32
CA SER A 182 4.00 -10.76 10.44
C SER A 182 4.96 -11.90 10.06
N LYS A 183 4.51 -12.84 9.23
CA LYS A 183 5.34 -13.94 8.69
C LYS A 183 6.35 -13.44 7.66
N GLY A 184 5.94 -12.55 6.77
CA GLY A 184 6.78 -11.97 5.71
C GLY A 184 7.93 -11.09 6.23
N ASN A 185 7.87 -10.65 7.49
CA ASN A 185 8.95 -9.95 8.18
C ASN A 185 10.02 -10.89 8.78
N SER A 186 9.91 -12.21 8.55
CA SER A 186 10.98 -13.16 8.89
C SER A 186 12.16 -12.92 7.94
N THR A 187 13.16 -12.21 8.46
CA THR A 187 14.49 -11.95 7.88
C THR A 187 15.09 -13.15 7.14
N PRO A 188 15.99 -12.91 6.16
CA PRO A 188 16.70 -13.97 5.45
C PRO A 188 17.30 -14.97 6.43
N ASN A 189 17.14 -16.25 6.09
CA ASN A 189 17.56 -17.41 6.87
C ASN A 189 18.93 -17.16 7.55
N PRO A 190 19.01 -17.07 8.90
CA PRO A 190 20.26 -16.84 9.61
C PRO A 190 21.28 -17.97 9.40
N ASN A 191 20.84 -19.13 8.89
CA ASN A 191 21.73 -20.24 8.53
C ASN A 191 22.55 -20.00 7.26
N ASN A 192 22.41 -18.85 6.59
CA ASN A 192 23.21 -18.49 5.42
C ASN A 192 24.19 -17.32 5.66
N TYR A 193 24.32 -16.85 6.91
CA TYR A 193 25.41 -15.96 7.30
C TYR A 193 26.58 -16.80 7.82
N ASN A 194 27.63 -16.94 7.00
CA ASN A 194 28.86 -17.59 7.41
C ASN A 194 29.68 -16.63 8.29
N PHE A 195 29.45 -16.64 9.61
CA PHE A 195 30.24 -15.86 10.58
C PHE A 195 31.70 -16.31 10.70
N GLU A 196 32.08 -17.45 10.10
CA GLU A 196 33.48 -17.91 10.08
C GLU A 196 34.33 -17.25 8.98
N GLU A 197 33.72 -16.52 8.03
CA GLU A 197 34.42 -15.79 6.97
C GLU A 197 34.49 -14.29 7.26
N PHE A 198 34.94 -13.92 8.46
CA PHE A 198 35.40 -12.54 8.67
C PHE A 198 36.68 -12.31 7.87
N ASP A 199 36.54 -11.79 6.65
CA ASP A 199 37.68 -11.38 5.83
C ASP A 199 38.22 -10.03 6.33
N ALA A 200 39.13 -10.11 7.30
CA ALA A 200 39.85 -8.96 7.81
C ALA A 200 40.59 -8.18 6.70
N SER A 201 40.95 -8.83 5.59
CA SER A 201 41.63 -8.20 4.46
C SER A 201 40.68 -7.37 3.59
N ALA A 202 39.40 -7.75 3.50
CA ALA A 202 38.36 -6.94 2.87
C ALA A 202 38.01 -5.73 3.74
N PHE A 203 37.94 -5.90 5.05
CA PHE A 203 37.70 -4.79 5.99
C PHE A 203 38.84 -3.75 5.98
N MET A 204 40.09 -4.21 5.92
CA MET A 204 41.27 -3.33 5.85
C MET A 204 41.42 -2.60 4.51
N LYS A 205 40.70 -2.98 3.46
CA LYS A 205 40.70 -2.27 2.16
C LYS A 205 39.67 -1.14 2.09
N LEU A 206 38.79 -1.03 3.07
CA LEU A 206 37.78 0.03 3.16
C LEU A 206 38.31 1.32 3.83
N PHE A 207 39.51 1.28 4.41
CA PHE A 207 40.18 2.39 5.08
C PHE A 207 41.63 2.54 4.59
#